data_AF-G4TU28-F1
#
_entry.id   AF-G4TU28-F1
#
_cell.length_a   1.000
_cell.length_b   1.000
_cell.length_c   1.000
_cell.angle_alpha   90.00
_cell.angle_beta   90.00
_cell.angle_gamma   90.00
#
_symmetry.space_group_name_H-M   'P 1'
#
loop_
_entity.id
_entity.type
_entity.pdbx_description
1 polymer ?
#
loop_
_entity_poly.entity_id
_entity_poly.type
_entity_poly.pdbx_seq_one_letter_code
_entity_poly.pdbx_strand_id
1 'polypeptide(L)'
;MVTVTIEAASKKLRLAPDLPYTVSFPDPDAATIEDVKKLLRVKFPKLLMERQRLTLPTTSPDAKGRAPKDSESLTAAGLANGGTLYLKDLGPQISWTTVFLTEYAGPLAIHFIVYNYFPWDVPFKKSKMQIFAYWMFILHFVKRELETLFVHRFSHGTMPASYIIRKCVSMFHLYGLINTS
;
A
#
# COMPACT_ATOMS: atom_id res chain seq x y z
N MET A 1 -24.71 11.10 -21.69
CA MET A 1 -24.87 9.81 -20.98
C MET A 1 -23.87 8.81 -21.54
N VAL A 2 -22.90 8.39 -20.72
CA VAL A 2 -21.89 7.39 -21.09
C VAL A 2 -22.09 6.10 -20.31
N THR A 3 -22.19 4.99 -21.04
CA THR A 3 -22.27 3.63 -20.49
C THR A 3 -20.88 3.02 -20.48
N VAL A 4 -20.44 2.56 -19.31
CA VAL A 4 -19.16 1.87 -19.12
C VAL A 4 -19.45 0.46 -18.62
N THR A 5 -18.93 -0.54 -19.31
CA THR A 5 -19.07 -1.95 -18.94
C THR A 5 -17.84 -2.41 -18.18
N ILE A 6 -18.03 -2.89 -16.97
CA ILE A 6 -16.96 -3.37 -16.10
C ILE A 6 -16.91 -4.88 -16.20
N GLU A 7 -15.78 -5.40 -16.67
CA GLU A 7 -15.52 -6.82 -16.86
C GLU A 7 -14.46 -7.31 -15.88
N ALA A 8 -14.48 -8.61 -15.56
CA ALA A 8 -13.43 -9.19 -14.74
C ALA A 8 -12.15 -9.37 -15.59
N ALA A 9 -11.02 -8.86 -15.11
CA ALA A 9 -9.71 -9.06 -15.76
C ALA A 9 -9.24 -10.54 -15.73
N SER A 10 -9.91 -11.40 -14.96
CA SER A 10 -9.61 -12.82 -14.81
C SER A 10 -10.91 -13.63 -14.80
N LYS A 11 -10.83 -14.90 -15.19
CA LYS A 11 -11.99 -15.80 -15.39
C LYS A 11 -13.03 -15.78 -14.24
N LYS A 12 -12.60 -15.60 -12.98
CA LYS A 12 -13.52 -15.44 -11.84
C LYS A 12 -12.93 -14.51 -10.78
N LEU A 13 -13.61 -13.40 -10.49
CA LEU A 13 -13.29 -12.52 -9.37
C LEU A 13 -14.13 -12.92 -8.15
N ARG A 14 -13.53 -13.58 -7.16
CA ARG A 14 -14.25 -14.12 -5.98
C ARG A 14 -15.07 -13.06 -5.22
N LEU A 15 -14.61 -11.81 -5.23
CA LEU A 15 -15.23 -10.70 -4.50
C LEU A 15 -16.25 -9.92 -5.34
N ALA A 16 -16.38 -10.21 -6.64
CA ALA A 16 -17.40 -9.66 -7.51
C ALA A 16 -17.89 -10.74 -8.49
N PRO A 17 -18.76 -11.65 -8.02
CA PRO A 17 -19.31 -12.72 -8.86
C PRO A 17 -20.27 -12.21 -9.93
N ASP A 18 -20.93 -11.06 -9.71
CA ASP A 18 -21.96 -10.48 -10.59
C ASP A 18 -21.39 -9.59 -11.71
N LEU A 19 -20.21 -9.93 -12.23
CA LEU A 19 -19.61 -9.29 -13.40
C LEU A 19 -19.99 -10.08 -14.66
N PRO A 20 -20.23 -9.42 -15.82
CA PRO A 20 -20.00 -8.01 -16.12
C PRO A 20 -21.08 -7.08 -15.55
N TYR A 21 -20.68 -5.85 -15.19
CA TYR A 21 -21.57 -4.84 -14.63
C TYR A 21 -21.49 -3.52 -15.40
N THR A 22 -22.62 -3.04 -15.90
CA THR A 22 -22.68 -1.78 -16.65
C THR A 22 -23.10 -0.62 -15.73
N VAL A 23 -22.35 0.48 -15.78
CA VAL A 23 -22.65 1.72 -15.07
C VAL A 23 -22.92 2.80 -16.10
N SER A 24 -23.95 3.62 -15.87
CA SER A 24 -24.25 4.77 -16.72
C SER A 24 -24.00 6.07 -15.97
N PHE A 25 -23.29 7.00 -16.61
CA PHE A 25 -23.00 8.33 -16.09
C PHE A 25 -23.71 9.38 -16.96
N PRO A 26 -24.51 10.29 -16.39
CA PRO A 26 -25.19 11.34 -17.17
C PRO A 26 -24.22 12.25 -17.91
N ASP A 27 -23.14 12.65 -17.23
CA ASP A 27 -22.11 13.59 -17.70
C ASP A 27 -20.70 12.94 -17.64
N PRO A 28 -20.03 12.71 -18.79
CA PRO A 28 -18.73 12.04 -18.85
C PRO A 28 -17.53 12.94 -18.55
N ASP A 29 -17.67 14.25 -18.67
CA ASP A 29 -16.56 15.19 -18.43
C ASP A 29 -16.43 15.51 -16.94
N ALA A 30 -17.55 15.45 -16.20
CA ALA A 30 -17.57 15.57 -14.75
C ALA A 30 -17.24 14.25 -14.03
N ALA A 31 -17.52 13.10 -14.63
CA ALA A 31 -17.31 11.79 -13.99
C ALA A 31 -15.83 11.36 -14.04
N THR A 32 -15.30 10.96 -12.89
CA THR A 32 -13.91 10.50 -12.75
C THR A 32 -13.81 8.99 -12.55
N ILE A 33 -12.61 8.44 -12.75
CA ILE A 33 -12.32 7.03 -12.43
C ILE A 33 -12.53 6.73 -10.93
N GLU A 34 -12.29 7.70 -10.05
CA GLU A 34 -12.57 7.57 -8.63
C GLU A 34 -14.07 7.30 -8.35
N ASP A 35 -14.96 7.96 -9.10
CA ASP A 35 -16.41 7.76 -8.94
C ASP A 35 -16.85 6.37 -9.37
N VAL A 36 -16.24 5.82 -10.43
CA VAL A 36 -16.43 4.41 -10.83
C VAL A 36 -16.01 3.48 -9.69
N LYS A 37 -14.86 3.72 -9.05
CA LYS A 37 -14.39 2.91 -7.92
C LYS A 37 -15.30 3.02 -6.70
N LYS A 38 -15.85 4.21 -6.42
CA LYS A 38 -16.82 4.44 -5.34
C LYS A 38 -18.09 3.61 -5.58
N LEU A 39 -18.64 3.63 -6.80
CA LEU A 39 -19.81 2.83 -7.15
C LEU A 39 -19.54 1.32 -7.05
N LEU A 40 -18.35 0.87 -7.49
CA LEU A 40 -17.93 -0.52 -7.32
C LEU A 40 -17.82 -0.92 -5.85
N ARG A 41 -17.35 -0.03 -4.98
CA ARG A 41 -17.31 -0.28 -3.53
C ARG A 41 -18.70 -0.38 -2.92
N VAL A 42 -19.67 0.42 -3.38
CA VAL A 42 -21.06 0.34 -2.92
C VAL A 42 -21.67 -1.00 -3.31
N LYS A 43 -21.48 -1.44 -4.56
CA LYS A 43 -21.99 -2.73 -5.04
C LYS A 43 -21.27 -3.92 -4.42
N PHE A 44 -19.95 -3.85 -4.31
CA PHE A 44 -19.10 -4.91 -3.77
C PHE A 44 -18.35 -4.40 -2.53
N PRO A 45 -18.97 -4.45 -1.34
CA PRO A 45 -18.43 -3.84 -0.12
C PRO A 45 -17.07 -4.42 0.31
N LYS A 46 -16.76 -5.66 -0.09
CA LYS A 46 -15.47 -6.31 0.20
C LYS A 46 -14.32 -5.84 -0.72
N LEU A 47 -14.64 -5.21 -1.85
CA LEU A 47 -13.66 -4.59 -2.75
C LEU A 47 -13.42 -3.14 -2.32
N LEU A 48 -12.51 -2.96 -1.37
CA LEU A 48 -12.03 -1.63 -0.99
C LEU A 48 -11.42 -0.91 -2.20
N MET A 49 -11.51 0.42 -2.23
CA MET A 49 -11.02 1.25 -3.34
C MET A 49 -9.55 0.94 -3.69
N GLU A 50 -8.70 0.77 -2.68
CA GLU A 50 -7.28 0.45 -2.86
C GLU A 50 -7.04 -0.94 -3.49
N ARG A 51 -7.98 -1.87 -3.32
CA ARG A 51 -7.87 -3.23 -3.89
C ARG A 51 -8.26 -3.27 -5.37
N GLN A 52 -8.97 -2.25 -5.84
CA GLN A 52 -9.50 -2.18 -7.19
C GLN A 52 -8.45 -1.61 -8.15
N ARG A 53 -7.99 -2.44 -9.08
CA ARG A 53 -7.20 -1.99 -10.23
C ARG A 53 -8.07 -2.03 -11.47
N LEU A 54 -8.32 -0.85 -12.03
CA LEU A 54 -9.01 -0.68 -13.31
C LEU A 54 -7.98 -0.54 -14.42
N THR A 55 -8.17 -1.28 -15.51
CA THR A 55 -7.32 -1.22 -16.70
C THR A 55 -8.17 -1.09 -17.94
N LEU A 56 -7.75 -0.21 -18.85
CA LEU A 56 -8.36 -0.07 -20.16
C LEU A 56 -8.06 -1.31 -21.03
N PRO A 57 -8.96 -1.64 -21.98
CA PRO A 57 -8.73 -2.70 -22.95
C PRO A 57 -7.46 -2.39 -23.73
N THR A 58 -6.68 -3.43 -23.96
CA THR A 58 -5.42 -3.27 -24.67
C THR A 58 -5.67 -2.99 -26.15
N THR A 59 -5.03 -1.95 -26.70
CA THR A 59 -5.08 -1.59 -28.13
C THR A 59 -4.33 -2.58 -29.03
N SER A 60 -3.52 -3.49 -28.47
CA SER A 60 -2.72 -4.50 -29.18
C SER A 60 -2.54 -5.76 -28.31
N PRO A 61 -2.50 -6.99 -28.86
CA PRO A 61 -2.39 -8.23 -28.08
C PRO A 61 -1.23 -8.28 -27.06
N ASP A 62 -0.11 -7.60 -27.35
CA ASP A 62 1.12 -7.64 -26.54
C ASP A 62 1.30 -6.44 -25.59
N ALA A 63 0.41 -5.45 -25.62
CA ALA A 63 0.54 -4.27 -24.78
C ALA A 63 -0.04 -4.51 -23.36
N LYS A 64 0.55 -3.88 -22.35
CA LYS A 64 -0.05 -3.87 -21.00
C LYS A 64 -1.15 -2.81 -21.01
N GLY A 65 -2.39 -3.21 -20.70
CA GLY A 65 -3.51 -2.29 -20.54
C GLY A 65 -3.16 -1.14 -19.59
N ARG A 66 -3.38 0.10 -20.05
CA ARG A 66 -3.11 1.32 -19.27
C ARG A 66 -4.07 1.37 -18.08
N ALA A 67 -3.53 1.62 -16.88
CA ALA A 67 -4.33 1.96 -15.72
C ALA A 67 -4.51 3.49 -15.70
N PRO A 68 -5.73 4.02 -15.90
CA PRO A 68 -5.97 5.46 -15.83
C PRO A 68 -5.77 5.97 -14.41
N LYS A 69 -5.42 7.26 -14.27
CA LYS A 69 -5.27 7.88 -12.94
C LYS A 69 -6.65 8.13 -12.33
N ASP A 70 -6.74 8.13 -11.00
CA ASP A 70 -8.02 8.28 -10.30
C ASP A 70 -8.67 9.65 -10.56
N SER A 71 -7.84 10.69 -10.77
CA SER A 71 -8.26 12.06 -11.11
C SER A 71 -8.57 12.28 -12.59
N GLU A 72 -8.42 11.26 -13.45
CA GLU A 72 -8.66 11.36 -14.88
C GLU A 72 -10.17 11.24 -15.15
N SER A 73 -10.71 12.10 -16.02
CA SER A 73 -12.11 11.99 -16.45
C SER A 73 -12.30 10.79 -17.39
N LEU A 74 -13.52 10.30 -17.51
CA LEU A 74 -13.83 9.19 -18.42
C LEU A 74 -13.45 9.53 -19.87
N THR A 75 -13.71 10.76 -20.31
CA THR A 75 -13.33 11.26 -21.64
C THR A 75 -11.82 11.32 -21.83
N ALA A 76 -11.07 11.81 -20.83
CA ALA A 76 -9.60 11.88 -20.89
C ALA A 76 -8.94 10.49 -20.91
N ALA A 77 -9.57 9.53 -20.23
CA ALA A 77 -9.16 8.12 -20.28
C ALA A 77 -9.47 7.43 -21.63
N GLY A 78 -10.19 8.11 -22.54
CA GLY A 78 -10.59 7.58 -23.85
C GLY A 78 -11.79 6.63 -23.79
N LEU A 79 -12.60 6.68 -22.73
CA LEU A 79 -13.81 5.86 -22.59
C LEU A 79 -14.98 6.53 -23.30
N ALA A 80 -15.34 6.03 -24.47
CA ALA A 80 -16.56 6.40 -25.20
C ALA A 80 -17.79 5.61 -24.70
N ASN A 81 -18.97 5.92 -25.25
CA ASN A 81 -20.19 5.13 -25.07
C ASN A 81 -19.96 3.64 -25.36
N GLY A 82 -20.17 2.78 -24.36
CA GLY A 82 -19.92 1.35 -24.45
C GLY A 82 -18.48 0.93 -24.15
N GLY A 83 -17.63 1.82 -23.63
CA GLY A 83 -16.26 1.52 -23.24
C GLY A 83 -16.19 0.43 -22.18
N THR A 84 -15.22 -0.48 -22.30
CA THR A 84 -14.99 -1.55 -21.33
C THR A 84 -13.88 -1.19 -20.35
N LEU A 85 -14.01 -1.61 -19.10
CA LEU A 85 -12.98 -1.52 -18.07
C LEU A 85 -12.77 -2.89 -17.43
N TYR A 86 -11.53 -3.33 -17.38
CA TYR A 86 -11.18 -4.56 -16.69
C TYR A 86 -10.86 -4.30 -15.24
N LEU A 87 -11.62 -4.94 -14.35
CA LEU A 87 -11.42 -4.90 -12.91
C LEU A 87 -10.56 -6.09 -12.46
N LYS A 88 -9.46 -5.77 -11.77
CA LYS A 88 -8.59 -6.74 -11.11
C LYS A 88 -8.52 -6.45 -9.61
N ASP A 89 -8.66 -7.49 -8.78
CA ASP A 89 -8.39 -7.41 -7.34
C ASP A 89 -6.89 -7.58 -7.08
N LEU A 90 -6.29 -6.60 -6.39
CA LEU A 90 -4.88 -6.60 -6.00
C LEU A 90 -4.62 -7.40 -4.70
N GLY A 91 -5.65 -7.84 -4.01
CA GLY A 91 -5.53 -8.45 -2.68
C GLY A 91 -5.47 -7.41 -1.57
N PRO A 92 -5.25 -7.84 -0.31
CA PRO A 92 -5.15 -6.93 0.83
C PRO A 92 -4.03 -5.88 0.63
N GLN A 93 -4.40 -4.62 0.76
CA GLN A 93 -3.51 -3.47 0.61
C GLN A 93 -3.36 -2.77 1.96
N ILE A 94 -2.15 -2.30 2.28
CA ILE A 94 -1.86 -1.55 3.50
C ILE A 94 -1.17 -0.24 3.16
N SER A 95 -1.35 0.78 3.99
CA SER A 95 -0.71 2.08 3.78
C SER A 95 0.81 1.98 3.92
N TRP A 96 1.55 2.67 3.04
CA TRP A 96 3.01 2.80 3.16
C TRP A 96 3.43 3.39 4.50
N THR A 97 2.68 4.34 5.04
CA THR A 97 2.97 4.93 6.35
C THR A 97 3.04 3.85 7.43
N THR A 98 2.08 2.92 7.46
CA THR A 98 2.09 1.80 8.42
C THR A 98 3.28 0.87 8.21
N VAL A 99 3.68 0.62 6.95
CA VAL A 99 4.86 -0.20 6.64
C VAL A 99 6.12 0.43 7.21
N PHE A 100 6.35 1.72 6.92
CA PHE A 100 7.54 2.43 7.38
C PHE A 100 7.59 2.56 8.91
N LEU A 101 6.46 2.90 9.54
CA LEU A 101 6.36 2.92 11.00
C LEU A 101 6.72 1.56 11.61
N THR A 102 6.22 0.47 11.04
CA THR A 102 6.52 -0.87 11.55
C THR A 102 7.99 -1.25 11.31
N GLU A 103 8.57 -0.85 10.18
CA GLU A 103 9.96 -1.14 9.82
C GLU A 103 10.96 -0.46 10.76
N TYR A 104 10.69 0.77 11.21
CA TYR A 104 11.57 1.53 12.10
C TYR A 104 11.26 1.34 13.59
N ALA A 105 10.00 1.09 13.96
CA ALA A 105 9.63 0.74 15.33
C ALA A 105 10.27 -0.58 15.79
N GLY A 106 10.50 -1.54 14.87
CA GLY A 106 11.15 -2.82 15.17
C GLY A 106 12.54 -2.65 15.78
N PRO A 107 13.52 -2.05 15.07
CA PRO A 107 14.84 -1.73 15.60
C PRO A 107 14.82 -0.92 16.89
N LEU A 108 13.92 0.05 17.01
CA LEU A 108 13.77 0.87 18.21
C LEU A 108 13.38 0.02 19.42
N ALA A 109 12.38 -0.86 19.26
CA ALA A 109 11.92 -1.77 20.29
C ALA A 109 12.98 -2.80 20.68
N ILE A 110 13.65 -3.40 19.70
CA ILE A 110 14.73 -4.38 19.95
C ILE A 110 15.88 -3.71 20.69
N HIS A 111 16.34 -2.54 20.25
CA HIS A 111 17.43 -1.82 20.90
C HIS A 111 17.07 -1.42 22.33
N PHE A 112 15.83 -0.96 22.56
CA PHE A 112 15.32 -0.67 23.89
C PHE A 112 15.30 -1.90 24.81
N ILE A 113 14.80 -3.04 24.32
CA ILE A 113 14.72 -4.29 25.09
C ILE A 113 16.13 -4.81 25.41
N VAL A 114 17.02 -4.88 24.42
CA VAL A 114 18.39 -5.39 24.61
C VAL A 114 19.18 -4.49 25.58
N TYR A 115 19.05 -3.18 25.45
CA TYR A 115 19.79 -2.23 26.30
C TYR A 115 19.33 -2.24 27.77
N ASN A 116 18.05 -2.53 28.04
CA ASN A 116 17.47 -2.42 29.39
C ASN A 116 17.24 -3.75 30.09
N TYR A 117 16.91 -4.80 29.34
CA TYR A 117 16.40 -6.07 29.90
C TYR A 117 17.21 -7.30 29.50
N PHE A 118 18.23 -7.16 28.64
CA PHE A 118 19.08 -8.30 28.31
C PHE A 118 19.89 -8.73 29.55
N PRO A 119 19.84 -10.02 29.94
CA PRO A 119 20.56 -10.51 31.10
C PRO A 119 22.05 -10.62 30.74
N TRP A 120 22.79 -9.54 30.95
CA TRP A 120 24.25 -9.58 30.84
C TRP A 120 24.80 -10.34 32.06
N ASP A 121 25.56 -11.41 31.84
CA ASP A 121 26.14 -12.25 32.90
C ASP A 121 27.13 -11.52 33.83
N VAL A 122 27.47 -10.27 33.51
CA VAL A 122 28.34 -9.40 34.29
C VAL A 122 27.57 -8.16 34.75
N PRO A 123 27.78 -7.64 35.97
CA PRO A 123 27.19 -6.39 36.43
C PRO A 123 27.72 -5.23 35.56
N PHE A 124 27.02 -4.98 34.46
CA PHE A 124 27.45 -4.06 33.42
C PHE A 124 27.11 -2.63 33.84
N LYS A 125 28.10 -1.91 34.38
CA LYS A 125 27.95 -0.47 34.65
C LYS A 125 28.02 0.28 33.32
N LYS A 126 26.84 0.72 32.84
CA LYS A 126 26.70 1.47 31.58
C LYS A 126 27.64 2.69 31.58
N SER A 127 28.55 2.75 30.61
CA SER A 127 29.44 3.89 30.43
C SER A 127 28.65 5.13 29.99
N LYS A 128 29.13 6.32 30.34
CA LYS A 128 28.55 7.60 29.86
C LYS A 128 28.46 7.63 28.32
N MET A 129 29.45 7.06 27.65
CA MET A 129 29.48 6.95 26.18
C MET A 129 28.34 6.08 25.65
N GLN A 130 28.03 4.98 26.33
CA GLN A 130 26.96 4.07 25.91
C GLN A 130 25.57 4.67 26.15
N ILE A 131 25.40 5.43 27.24
CA ILE A 131 24.16 6.19 27.49
C ILE A 131 23.95 7.23 26.39
N PHE A 132 25.02 7.95 26.00
CA PHE A 132 24.94 8.93 24.93
C PHE A 132 24.63 8.30 23.57
N ALA A 133 25.32 7.21 23.22
CA ALA A 133 25.08 6.45 21.99
C ALA A 133 23.64 5.91 21.92
N TYR A 134 23.13 5.38 23.05
CA TYR A 134 21.75 4.94 23.18
C TYR A 134 20.77 6.08 22.88
N TRP A 135 20.93 7.24 23.53
CA TRP A 135 20.05 8.40 23.26
C TRP A 135 20.15 8.91 21.83
N MET A 136 21.35 8.95 21.23
CA MET A 136 21.50 9.31 19.82
C MET A 136 20.77 8.33 18.90
N PHE A 137 20.81 7.03 19.20
CA PHE A 137 20.08 6.02 18.44
C PHE A 137 18.56 6.24 18.56
N ILE A 138 18.04 6.36 19.79
CA ILE A 138 16.61 6.62 20.03
C ILE A 138 16.17 7.89 19.28
N LEU A 139 16.91 8.99 19.42
CA LEU A 139 16.60 10.26 18.76
C LEU A 139 16.64 10.14 17.23
N HIS A 140 17.61 9.42 16.66
CA HIS A 140 17.70 9.19 15.22
C HIS A 140 16.44 8.50 14.67
N PHE A 141 16.03 7.39 15.29
CA PHE A 141 14.87 6.62 14.85
C PHE A 141 13.56 7.38 15.11
N VAL A 142 13.40 8.05 16.25
CA VAL A 142 12.23 8.89 16.53
C VAL A 142 12.09 10.02 15.50
N LYS A 143 13.19 10.72 15.18
CA LYS A 143 13.19 11.76 14.15
C LYS A 143 12.76 11.21 12.80
N ARG A 144 13.22 10.01 12.43
CA ARG A 144 12.85 9.34 11.17
C ARG A 144 11.36 8.94 11.12
N GLU A 145 10.78 8.52 12.24
CA GLU A 145 9.34 8.23 12.33
C GLU A 145 8.51 9.51 12.20
N LEU A 146 8.94 10.60 12.84
CA LEU A 146 8.28 11.90 12.71
C LEU A 146 8.38 12.44 11.27
N GLU A 147 9.54 12.30 10.61
CA GLU A 147 9.68 12.66 9.19
C GLU A 147 8.72 11.86 8.31
N THR A 148 8.57 10.56 8.59
CA THR A 148 7.64 9.69 7.85
C THR A 148 6.18 10.10 8.04
N LEU A 149 5.81 10.53 9.24
CA LEU A 149 4.44 10.94 9.57
C LEU A 149 4.08 12.33 9.03
N PHE A 150 5.00 13.29 9.14
CA PHE A 150 4.67 14.71 8.93
C PHE A 150 5.24 15.30 7.65
N VAL A 151 6.39 14.80 7.17
CA VAL A 151 7.10 15.39 6.02
C VAL A 151 6.93 14.52 4.77
N HIS A 152 6.88 13.20 4.94
CA HIS A 152 6.91 12.29 3.81
C HIS A 152 5.54 12.18 3.12
N ARG A 153 5.49 12.57 1.84
CA ARG A 153 4.33 12.37 0.98
C ARG A 153 4.55 11.16 0.09
N PHE A 154 3.81 10.08 0.34
CA PHE A 154 3.83 8.91 -0.51
C PHE A 154 3.08 9.17 -1.82
N SER A 155 3.71 8.86 -2.96
CA SER A 155 3.12 9.00 -4.30
C SER A 155 2.12 7.88 -4.62
N HIS A 156 2.34 6.69 -4.08
CA HIS A 156 1.35 5.62 -4.00
C HIS A 156 0.97 5.41 -2.55
N GLY A 157 -0.33 5.39 -2.26
CA GLY A 157 -0.85 5.29 -0.90
C GLY A 157 -0.64 3.92 -0.26
N THR A 158 -0.57 2.85 -1.05
CA THR A 158 -0.62 1.47 -0.52
C THR A 158 0.36 0.48 -1.16
N MET A 159 0.60 -0.62 -0.44
CA MET A 159 1.41 -1.78 -0.83
C MET A 159 0.64 -3.09 -0.57
N PRO A 160 0.88 -4.17 -1.34
CA PRO A 160 0.30 -5.48 -1.02
C PRO A 160 0.80 -6.01 0.34
N ALA A 161 -0.12 -6.42 1.22
CA ALA A 161 0.19 -6.75 2.61
C ALA A 161 1.17 -7.92 2.80
N SER A 162 1.24 -8.85 1.84
CA SER A 162 2.19 -9.97 1.88
C SER A 162 3.65 -9.53 1.91
N TYR A 163 3.97 -8.34 1.42
CA TYR A 163 5.33 -7.80 1.45
C TYR A 163 5.77 -7.37 2.86
N ILE A 164 4.85 -7.04 3.76
CA ILE A 164 5.20 -6.69 5.15
C ILE A 164 5.93 -7.84 5.83
N ILE A 165 5.40 -9.07 5.70
CA ILE A 165 6.00 -10.24 6.34
C ILE A 165 7.45 -10.40 5.87
N ARG A 166 7.71 -10.25 4.56
CA ARG A 166 9.06 -10.35 4.01
C ARG A 166 9.97 -9.22 4.52
N LYS A 167 9.45 -8.00 4.63
CA LYS A 167 10.18 -6.82 5.16
C LYS A 167 10.53 -7.02 6.64
N CYS A 168 9.57 -7.41 7.47
CA CYS A 168 9.78 -7.66 8.90
C CYS A 168 10.77 -8.79 9.14
N VAL A 169 10.61 -9.94 8.45
CA VAL A 169 11.53 -11.08 8.59
C VAL A 169 12.96 -10.70 8.20
N SER A 170 13.14 -9.93 7.13
CA SER A 170 14.46 -9.43 6.73
C SER A 170 15.08 -8.51 7.78
N MET A 171 14.28 -7.67 8.44
CA MET A 171 14.77 -6.79 9.52
C MET A 171 15.18 -7.59 10.76
N PHE A 172 14.37 -8.55 11.20
CA PHE A 172 14.71 -9.38 12.36
C PHE A 172 15.97 -10.22 12.13
N HIS A 173 16.16 -10.78 10.93
CA HIS A 173 17.37 -11.55 10.60
C HIS A 173 18.63 -10.66 10.55
N LEU A 174 18.54 -9.45 9.98
CA LEU A 174 19.70 -8.55 9.91
C LEU A 174 20.12 -8.03 11.30
N TYR A 175 19.16 -7.65 12.14
CA TYR A 175 19.46 -7.19 13.51
C TYR A 175 19.88 -8.33 14.45
N GLY A 176 19.39 -9.55 14.23
CA GLY A 176 19.84 -10.74 14.95
C GLY A 176 21.31 -11.07 14.67
N LEU A 177 21.74 -10.98 13.41
CA LEU A 177 23.12 -11.27 13.01
C LEU A 177 24.13 -10.23 13.50
N ILE A 178 23.78 -8.94 13.46
CA ILE A 178 24.69 -7.84 13.88
C ILE A 178 24.96 -7.87 15.40
N ASN A 179 24.08 -8.46 16.20
CA ASN A 179 24.27 -8.59 17.66
C ASN A 179 24.99 -9.90 18.09
N THR A 180 25.31 -10.79 17.16
CA THR A 180 25.95 -12.09 17.45
C THR A 180 27.41 -12.19 17.01
N SER A 181 28.02 -11.07 16.59
CA SER A 181 29.41 -10.99 16.12
C SER A 181 30.23 -9.99 16.90
#